data_AF-A0A353HBB5-F1
#
_entry.id   AF-A0A353HBB5-F1
#
_cell.length_a   1.000
_cell.length_b   1.000
_cell.length_c   1.000
_cell.angle_alpha   90.00
_cell.angle_beta   90.00
_cell.angle_gamma   90.00
#
_symmetry.space_group_name_H-M   'P 1'
#
loop_
_entity.id
_entity.type
_entity.pdbx_description
1 polymer ?
#
loop_
_entity_poly.entity_id
_entity_poly.type
_entity_poly.pdbx_seq_one_letter_code
_entity_poly.pdbx_strand_id
1 'polypeptide(L)'
;MKKYFALLIVLLLFFTLTTQKVYAQEYTLTVKTENGEYVFTYPDIDCKNGEYKLKDEQNKIERIVANSYVAPKDAKLKVDKTCGKISVIVEKNGKRVNGVELKKSIDYALKNKKEKIIAIYEDVYADISKSYLDRCLNLRGKFSTDYSCSLDERKHNIELAVSKINGIILKSGEVFSFNKTVGQRTEENGFKNAKIIENGVFAKGLGGGVCQVSSTVYNALL
;
A
#
# COMPACT_ATOMS: atom_id res chain seq x y z
N MET A 1 -95.16 19.14 -37.83
CA MET A 1 -94.56 17.79 -37.73
C MET A 1 -93.16 17.83 -38.35
N LYS A 2 -92.10 17.83 -37.54
CA LYS A 2 -90.71 17.78 -38.01
C LYS A 2 -90.15 16.38 -37.73
N LYS A 3 -89.74 15.67 -38.78
CA LYS A 3 -89.07 14.36 -38.71
C LYS A 3 -87.58 14.59 -38.45
N TYR A 4 -86.97 13.81 -37.55
CA TYR A 4 -85.52 13.67 -37.48
C TYR A 4 -85.11 12.21 -37.25
N PHE A 5 -83.94 11.92 -37.79
CA PHE A 5 -83.40 10.65 -38.25
C PHE A 5 -82.49 10.04 -37.16
N ALA A 6 -82.64 8.75 -36.86
CA ALA A 6 -81.76 8.03 -35.95
C ALA A 6 -80.56 7.45 -36.72
N LEU A 7 -79.33 7.77 -36.30
CA LEU A 7 -78.11 7.18 -36.82
C LEU A 7 -77.43 6.39 -35.68
N LEU A 8 -77.50 5.06 -35.76
CA LEU A 8 -76.86 4.14 -34.84
C LEU A 8 -75.44 3.86 -35.35
N ILE A 9 -74.41 4.38 -34.68
CA ILE A 9 -73.01 4.07 -34.99
C ILE A 9 -72.53 3.04 -33.97
N VAL A 10 -72.39 1.80 -34.42
CA VAL A 10 -71.74 0.71 -33.65
C VAL A 10 -70.23 0.86 -33.82
N LEU A 11 -69.55 1.40 -32.80
CA LEU A 11 -68.10 1.48 -32.77
C LEU A 11 -67.55 0.18 -32.15
N LEU A 12 -67.17 -0.78 -33.01
CA LEU A 12 -66.39 -1.96 -32.62
C LEU A 12 -64.95 -1.52 -32.31
N LEU A 13 -64.69 -1.21 -31.04
CA LEU A 13 -63.33 -1.02 -30.53
C LEU A 13 -62.62 -2.37 -30.46
N PHE A 14 -61.81 -2.66 -31.48
CA PHE A 14 -60.78 -3.69 -31.41
C PHE A 14 -59.75 -3.30 -30.35
N PHE A 15 -59.88 -3.85 -29.14
CA PHE A 15 -58.79 -3.87 -28.18
C PHE A 15 -57.71 -4.80 -28.70
N THR A 16 -56.64 -4.24 -29.28
CA THR A 16 -55.39 -4.96 -29.44
C THR A 16 -54.85 -5.25 -28.05
N LEU A 17 -54.93 -6.52 -27.62
CA LEU A 17 -54.20 -7.03 -26.48
C LEU A 17 -52.70 -6.91 -26.80
N THR A 18 -52.10 -5.76 -26.54
CA THR A 18 -50.65 -5.66 -26.36
C THR A 18 -50.32 -6.60 -25.20
N THR A 19 -49.62 -7.67 -25.53
CA THR A 19 -49.05 -8.62 -24.58
C THR A 19 -48.17 -7.85 -23.59
N GLN A 20 -48.76 -7.50 -22.46
CA GLN A 20 -48.02 -6.99 -21.32
C GLN A 20 -47.19 -8.18 -20.81
N LYS A 21 -45.92 -8.25 -21.24
CA LYS A 21 -44.92 -9.09 -20.57
C LYS A 21 -44.95 -8.64 -19.11
N VAL A 22 -45.58 -9.44 -18.27
CA VAL A 22 -45.48 -9.34 -16.82
C VAL A 22 -44.02 -9.64 -16.50
N TYR A 23 -43.18 -8.60 -16.50
CA TYR A 23 -41.82 -8.71 -16.00
C TYR A 23 -41.95 -9.16 -14.55
N ALA A 24 -41.39 -10.33 -14.24
CA ALA A 24 -41.25 -10.81 -12.87
C ALA A 24 -40.79 -9.64 -11.99
N GLN A 25 -41.38 -9.47 -10.80
CA GLN A 25 -40.94 -8.52 -9.78
C GLN A 25 -39.43 -8.31 -9.89
N GLU A 26 -39.00 -7.06 -10.13
CA GLU A 26 -37.61 -6.69 -10.38
C GLU A 26 -36.74 -7.13 -9.19
N TYR A 27 -36.28 -8.38 -9.24
CA TYR A 27 -35.50 -8.96 -8.19
C TYR A 27 -34.17 -8.22 -8.14
N THR A 28 -33.89 -7.67 -6.97
CA THR A 28 -32.70 -6.88 -6.72
C THR A 28 -31.82 -7.63 -5.75
N LEU A 29 -30.55 -7.79 -6.10
CA LEU A 29 -29.53 -8.35 -5.23
C LEU A 29 -28.53 -7.26 -4.84
N THR A 30 -28.40 -6.98 -3.55
CA THR A 30 -27.40 -6.08 -3.00
C THR A 30 -26.27 -6.87 -2.35
N VAL A 31 -25.05 -6.67 -2.83
CA VAL A 31 -23.82 -7.15 -2.20
C VAL A 31 -23.21 -6.03 -1.39
N LYS A 32 -23.20 -6.19 -0.07
CA LYS A 32 -22.59 -5.23 0.84
C LYS A 32 -21.11 -5.54 1.07
N THR A 33 -20.26 -4.54 0.86
CA THR A 33 -18.84 -4.56 1.20
C THR A 33 -18.56 -3.45 2.21
N GLU A 34 -17.39 -3.46 2.85
CA GLU A 34 -16.97 -2.36 3.73
C GLU A 34 -16.78 -1.04 2.98
N ASN A 35 -16.46 -1.10 1.68
CA ASN A 35 -16.18 0.07 0.84
C ASN A 35 -17.41 0.58 0.08
N GLY A 36 -18.58 -0.05 0.24
CA GLY A 36 -19.82 0.32 -0.44
C GLY A 36 -20.75 -0.86 -0.74
N GLU A 37 -21.84 -0.57 -1.45
CA GLU A 37 -22.86 -1.55 -1.82
C GLU A 37 -22.93 -1.69 -3.34
N TYR A 38 -22.99 -2.93 -3.83
CA TYR A 38 -23.17 -3.25 -5.25
C TYR A 38 -24.59 -3.75 -5.43
N VAL A 39 -25.37 -3.05 -6.24
CA VAL A 39 -26.78 -3.39 -6.49
C VAL A 39 -26.90 -3.94 -7.90
N PHE A 40 -27.42 -5.16 -8.01
CA PHE A 40 -27.70 -5.83 -9.27
C PHE A 40 -29.22 -5.96 -9.43
N THR A 41 -29.73 -5.50 -10.56
CA THR A 41 -31.14 -5.61 -10.96
C THR A 41 -31.19 -5.87 -12.47
N TYR A 42 -32.37 -5.86 -13.09
CA TYR A 42 -32.46 -5.91 -14.55
C TYR A 42 -31.74 -4.69 -15.17
N PRO A 43 -30.89 -4.86 -16.21
CA PRO A 43 -30.70 -6.05 -17.04
C PRO A 43 -29.55 -6.98 -16.61
N ASP A 44 -28.88 -6.70 -15.49
CA ASP A 44 -27.77 -7.52 -14.97
C ASP A 44 -28.23 -8.87 -14.45
N ILE A 45 -29.41 -8.94 -13.83
CA ILE A 45 -30.05 -10.20 -13.44
C ILE A 45 -31.10 -10.57 -14.48
N ASP A 46 -30.95 -11.74 -15.09
CA ASP A 46 -31.93 -12.33 -16.01
C ASP A 46 -32.75 -13.40 -15.30
N CYS A 47 -34.01 -13.55 -15.68
CA CYS A 47 -34.88 -14.62 -15.18
C CYS A 47 -35.40 -15.44 -16.36
N LYS A 48 -34.98 -16.71 -16.43
CA LYS A 48 -35.45 -17.66 -17.45
C LYS A 48 -36.04 -18.87 -16.74
N ASN A 49 -37.28 -19.22 -17.08
CA ASN A 49 -38.01 -20.36 -16.48
C ASN A 49 -38.08 -20.31 -14.94
N GLY A 50 -38.08 -19.12 -14.33
CA GLY A 50 -38.11 -18.95 -12.87
C GLY A 50 -36.73 -19.05 -12.19
N GLU A 51 -35.65 -19.28 -12.94
CA GLU A 51 -34.27 -19.25 -12.44
C GLU A 51 -33.63 -17.88 -12.70
N TYR A 52 -33.13 -17.25 -11.63
CA TYR A 52 -32.38 -16.01 -11.71
C TYR A 52 -30.89 -16.29 -11.94
N LYS A 53 -30.28 -15.58 -12.90
CA LYS A 53 -28.84 -15.65 -13.17
C LYS A 53 -28.25 -14.25 -13.34
N LEU A 54 -27.08 -14.04 -12.74
CA LEU A 54 -26.31 -12.82 -12.92
C LEU A 54 -25.52 -12.91 -14.23
N LYS A 55 -25.75 -11.96 -15.14
CA LYS A 55 -24.96 -11.83 -16.37
C LYS A 55 -23.56 -11.38 -16.04
N ASP A 56 -22.58 -11.92 -16.75
CA ASP A 56 -21.17 -11.56 -16.59
C ASP A 56 -20.69 -11.63 -15.12
N GLU A 57 -21.16 -12.68 -14.42
CA GLU A 57 -20.93 -12.90 -12.99
C GLU A 57 -19.44 -12.81 -12.64
N GLN A 58 -18.58 -13.48 -13.44
CA GLN A 58 -17.15 -13.55 -13.17
C GLN A 58 -16.50 -12.15 -13.15
N ASN A 59 -16.72 -11.34 -14.19
CA ASN A 59 -16.17 -9.98 -14.25
C ASN A 59 -16.72 -9.08 -13.14
N LYS A 60 -18.01 -9.24 -12.78
CA LYS A 60 -18.61 -8.49 -11.66
C LYS A 60 -17.98 -8.86 -10.32
N ILE A 61 -17.75 -10.15 -10.07
CA ILE A 61 -17.04 -10.63 -8.88
C ILE A 61 -15.62 -10.10 -8.85
N GLU A 62 -14.87 -10.23 -9.95
CA GLU A 62 -13.50 -9.72 -10.06
C GLU A 62 -13.42 -8.22 -9.78
N ARG A 63 -14.40 -7.44 -10.27
CA ARG A 63 -14.50 -6.01 -9.99
C ARG A 63 -14.76 -5.73 -8.51
N ILE A 64 -15.65 -6.48 -7.86
CA ILE A 64 -15.91 -6.33 -6.41
C ILE A 64 -14.63 -6.67 -5.62
N VAL A 65 -13.96 -7.78 -5.96
CA VAL A 65 -12.72 -8.19 -5.30
C VAL A 65 -11.64 -7.12 -5.47
N ALA A 66 -11.43 -6.62 -6.69
CA ALA A 66 -10.45 -5.58 -6.99
C ALA A 66 -10.74 -4.28 -6.23
N ASN A 67 -11.99 -3.81 -6.23
CA ASN A 67 -12.38 -2.58 -5.52
C ASN A 67 -12.34 -2.71 -3.99
N SER A 68 -12.45 -3.93 -3.48
CA SER A 68 -12.34 -4.22 -2.05
C SER A 68 -10.90 -4.37 -1.56
N TYR A 69 -9.94 -4.45 -2.48
CA TYR A 69 -8.55 -4.72 -2.16
C TYR A 69 -7.92 -3.57 -1.39
N VAL A 70 -7.39 -3.90 -0.21
CA VAL A 70 -6.54 -3.04 0.60
C VAL A 70 -5.18 -3.71 0.67
N ALA A 71 -4.16 -3.07 0.12
CA ALA A 71 -2.80 -3.61 0.10
C ALA A 71 -2.23 -3.74 1.53
N PRO A 72 -1.49 -4.82 1.83
CA PRO A 72 -0.74 -4.92 3.07
C PRO A 72 0.37 -3.87 3.12
N LYS A 73 0.82 -3.58 4.34
CA LYS A 73 1.97 -2.72 4.60
C LYS A 73 3.01 -3.50 5.37
N ASP A 74 4.15 -3.70 4.73
CA ASP A 74 5.31 -4.33 5.33
C ASP A 74 5.81 -3.61 6.58
N ALA A 75 6.39 -4.40 7.49
CA ALA A 75 7.16 -3.89 8.60
C ALA A 75 8.40 -3.14 8.08
N LYS A 76 8.81 -2.08 8.79
CA LYS A 76 9.93 -1.22 8.39
C LYS A 76 10.87 -0.93 9.54
N LEU A 77 12.15 -0.80 9.23
CA LEU A 77 13.14 -0.31 10.18
C LEU A 77 13.09 1.22 10.28
N LYS A 78 13.14 1.72 11.49
CA LYS A 78 13.27 3.15 11.82
C LYS A 78 14.50 3.31 12.68
N VAL A 79 15.47 4.09 12.18
CA VAL A 79 16.69 4.41 12.91
C VAL A 79 16.60 5.81 13.48
N ASP A 80 16.83 5.94 14.78
CA ASP A 80 17.06 7.21 15.43
C ASP A 80 18.47 7.71 15.08
N LYS A 81 18.55 8.81 14.31
CA LYS A 81 19.81 9.35 13.81
C LYS A 81 20.68 10.01 14.89
N THR A 82 20.13 10.27 16.07
CA THR A 82 20.86 10.91 17.17
C THR A 82 21.58 9.86 18.00
N CYS A 83 20.90 8.76 18.34
CA CYS A 83 21.44 7.72 19.21
C CYS A 83 21.78 6.40 18.49
N GLY A 84 21.46 6.27 17.21
CA GLY A 84 21.67 5.04 16.44
C GLY A 84 20.71 3.90 16.80
N LYS A 85 19.70 4.16 17.65
CA LYS A 85 18.73 3.14 18.08
C LYS A 85 17.85 2.72 16.91
N ILE A 86 17.79 1.42 16.66
CA ILE A 86 16.93 0.82 15.64
C ILE A 86 15.62 0.40 16.31
N SER A 87 14.50 0.70 15.66
CA SER A 87 13.15 0.31 16.05
C SER A 87 12.41 -0.24 14.84
N VAL A 88 11.41 -1.11 15.09
CA VAL A 88 10.62 -1.73 14.03
C VAL A 88 9.21 -1.16 14.05
N ILE A 89 8.76 -0.64 12.90
CA ILE A 89 7.37 -0.30 12.64
C ILE A 89 6.68 -1.60 12.23
N VAL A 90 5.68 -2.01 13.00
CA VAL A 90 4.93 -3.26 12.78
C VAL A 90 4.14 -3.21 11.47
N GLU A 91 4.09 -4.35 10.80
CA GLU A 91 3.31 -4.58 9.60
C GLU A 91 1.80 -4.39 9.84
N LYS A 92 1.07 -4.15 8.75
CA LYS A 92 -0.39 -4.19 8.75
C LYS A 92 -0.86 -5.09 7.61
N ASN A 93 -1.63 -6.12 7.95
CA ASN A 93 -2.25 -6.96 6.93
C ASN A 93 -3.20 -6.13 6.09
N GLY A 94 -3.22 -6.46 4.81
CA GLY A 94 -4.22 -6.03 3.87
C GLY A 94 -5.45 -6.94 3.96
N LYS A 95 -6.43 -6.68 3.11
CA LYS A 95 -7.64 -7.48 3.01
C LYS A 95 -8.26 -7.37 1.64
N ARG A 96 -9.04 -8.38 1.26
CA ARG A 96 -9.87 -8.35 0.06
C ARG A 96 -11.08 -9.24 0.25
N VAL A 97 -12.12 -9.03 -0.54
CA VAL A 97 -13.26 -9.96 -0.59
C VAL A 97 -12.79 -11.30 -1.13
N ASN A 98 -13.22 -12.38 -0.48
CA ASN A 98 -13.00 -13.74 -0.95
C ASN A 98 -13.93 -14.00 -2.14
N GLY A 99 -13.37 -14.06 -3.35
CA GLY A 99 -14.14 -14.23 -4.58
C GLY A 99 -14.90 -15.56 -4.65
N VAL A 100 -14.35 -16.64 -4.07
CA VAL A 100 -14.98 -17.97 -4.07
C VAL A 100 -16.23 -17.98 -3.19
N GLU A 101 -16.12 -17.47 -1.97
CA GLU A 101 -17.24 -17.36 -1.04
C GLU A 101 -18.29 -16.34 -1.51
N LEU A 102 -17.85 -15.25 -2.15
CA LEU A 102 -18.75 -14.29 -2.77
C LEU A 102 -19.58 -14.96 -3.87
N LYS A 103 -18.94 -15.73 -4.76
CA LYS A 103 -19.64 -16.48 -5.81
C LYS A 103 -20.71 -17.39 -5.22
N LYS A 104 -20.33 -18.23 -4.25
CA LYS A 104 -21.27 -19.14 -3.56
C LYS A 104 -22.45 -18.38 -2.92
N SER A 105 -22.17 -17.22 -2.33
CA SER A 105 -23.19 -16.39 -1.69
C SER A 105 -24.14 -15.75 -2.71
N ILE A 106 -23.64 -15.33 -3.87
CA ILE A 106 -24.45 -14.83 -4.99
C ILE A 106 -25.33 -15.95 -5.56
N ASP A 107 -24.74 -17.12 -5.86
CA ASP A 107 -25.46 -18.31 -6.35
C ASP A 107 -26.60 -18.70 -5.38
N TYR A 108 -26.30 -18.73 -4.08
CA TYR A 108 -27.28 -19.01 -3.05
C TYR A 108 -28.39 -17.94 -3.00
N ALA A 109 -28.02 -16.67 -3.12
CA ALA A 109 -28.99 -15.57 -3.04
C ALA A 109 -29.96 -15.57 -4.22
N LEU A 110 -29.45 -15.78 -5.43
CA LEU A 110 -30.24 -15.89 -6.66
C LEU A 110 -31.23 -17.06 -6.59
N LYS A 111 -30.79 -18.22 -6.11
CA LYS A 111 -31.64 -19.41 -5.97
C LYS A 111 -32.76 -19.24 -4.93
N ASN A 112 -32.45 -18.57 -3.82
CA ASN A 112 -33.38 -18.40 -2.70
C ASN A 112 -34.10 -17.04 -2.69
N LYS A 113 -33.94 -16.23 -3.75
CA LYS A 113 -34.48 -14.88 -3.86
C LYS A 113 -34.12 -13.99 -2.65
N LYS A 114 -32.91 -14.13 -2.10
CA LYS A 114 -32.42 -13.23 -1.05
C LYS A 114 -32.03 -11.90 -1.65
N GLU A 115 -32.50 -10.80 -1.09
CA GLU A 115 -32.23 -9.46 -1.63
C GLU A 115 -30.87 -8.91 -1.21
N LYS A 116 -30.26 -9.43 -0.13
CA LYS A 116 -29.04 -8.87 0.44
C LYS A 116 -28.06 -9.96 0.87
N ILE A 117 -26.79 -9.76 0.54
CA ILE A 117 -25.65 -10.56 1.04
C ILE A 117 -24.53 -9.64 1.52
N ILE A 118 -23.74 -10.14 2.47
CA ILE A 118 -22.54 -9.46 2.97
C ILE A 118 -21.33 -10.21 2.43
N ALA A 119 -20.40 -9.48 1.82
CA ALA A 119 -19.18 -10.06 1.30
C ALA A 119 -18.24 -10.50 2.44
N ILE A 120 -17.72 -11.72 2.34
CA ILE A 120 -16.73 -12.27 3.27
C ILE A 120 -15.34 -11.82 2.82
N TYR A 121 -14.52 -11.40 3.78
CA TYR A 121 -13.15 -10.96 3.54
C TYR A 121 -12.14 -12.03 3.91
N GLU A 122 -11.00 -11.99 3.22
CA GLU A 122 -9.80 -12.73 3.57
C GLU A 122 -8.63 -11.77 3.78
N ASP A 123 -7.72 -12.16 4.67
CA ASP A 123 -6.51 -11.41 4.95
C ASP A 123 -5.52 -11.54 3.79
N VAL A 124 -4.87 -10.42 3.47
CA VAL A 124 -3.69 -10.40 2.60
C VAL A 124 -2.51 -10.08 3.50
N TYR A 125 -1.66 -11.07 3.78
CA TYR A 125 -0.53 -10.90 4.69
C TYR A 125 0.56 -10.03 4.07
N ALA A 126 1.23 -9.24 4.91
CA ALA A 126 2.42 -8.51 4.51
C ALA A 126 3.59 -9.48 4.25
N ASP A 127 4.46 -9.13 3.30
CA ASP A 127 5.60 -9.97 2.92
C ASP A 127 6.69 -9.92 4.00
N ILE A 128 6.83 -8.76 4.66
CA ILE A 128 7.81 -8.55 5.72
C ILE A 128 7.08 -8.32 7.05
N SER A 129 7.25 -9.26 7.98
CA SER A 129 6.77 -9.14 9.35
C SER A 129 7.81 -8.51 10.29
N LYS A 130 7.33 -7.98 11.41
CA LYS A 130 8.17 -7.53 12.52
C LYS A 130 9.03 -8.66 13.05
N SER A 131 8.47 -9.87 13.17
CA SER A 131 9.20 -11.06 13.62
C SER A 131 10.31 -11.47 12.65
N TYR A 132 10.13 -11.28 11.34
CA TYR A 132 11.18 -11.47 10.35
C TYR A 132 12.31 -10.46 10.55
N LEU A 133 11.98 -9.16 10.67
CA LEU A 133 12.98 -8.12 10.91
C LEU A 133 13.73 -8.33 12.23
N ASP A 134 13.03 -8.64 13.32
CA ASP A 134 13.63 -8.90 14.63
C ASP A 134 14.65 -10.07 14.58
N ARG A 135 14.39 -11.12 13.78
CA ARG A 135 15.34 -12.22 13.58
C ARG A 135 16.54 -11.85 12.72
N CYS A 136 16.34 -10.98 11.73
CA CYS A 136 17.40 -10.56 10.82
C CYS A 136 18.30 -9.48 11.44
N LEU A 137 17.82 -8.75 12.45
CA LEU A 137 18.52 -7.64 13.08
C LEU A 137 19.60 -8.14 14.05
N ASN A 138 20.78 -8.44 13.52
CA ASN A 138 21.93 -8.86 14.32
C ASN A 138 23.09 -7.89 14.13
N LEU A 139 23.84 -7.63 15.21
CA LEU A 139 25.07 -6.85 15.14
C LEU A 139 26.07 -7.60 14.24
N ARG A 140 26.50 -6.97 13.14
CA ARG A 140 27.43 -7.56 12.18
C ARG A 140 28.89 -7.25 12.48
N GLY A 141 29.16 -6.07 13.01
CA GLY A 141 30.50 -5.62 13.37
C GLY A 141 30.44 -4.35 14.19
N LYS A 142 31.50 -4.10 14.96
CA LYS A 142 31.62 -2.93 15.83
C LYS A 142 33.08 -2.55 15.93
N PHE A 143 33.36 -1.27 15.71
CA PHE A 143 34.67 -0.69 15.94
C PHE A 143 34.50 0.71 16.53
N SER A 144 35.48 1.13 17.33
CA SER A 144 35.46 2.44 17.98
C SER A 144 36.86 3.03 18.03
N THR A 145 36.94 4.33 17.84
CA THR A 145 38.19 5.09 17.93
C THR A 145 37.95 6.31 18.81
N ASP A 146 38.86 6.59 19.74
CA ASP A 146 38.73 7.74 20.61
C ASP A 146 39.09 9.05 19.88
N TYR A 147 38.35 10.10 20.21
CA TYR A 147 38.64 11.47 19.77
C TYR A 147 38.45 12.50 20.89
N SER A 148 38.26 12.05 22.14
CA SER A 148 37.97 12.87 23.31
C SER A 148 39.03 13.95 23.60
N CYS A 149 40.31 13.63 23.39
CA CYS A 149 41.43 14.56 23.55
C CYS A 149 41.70 15.45 22.32
N SER A 150 40.83 15.41 21.30
CA SER A 150 40.98 16.25 20.10
C SER A 150 40.61 17.71 20.39
N LEU A 151 41.19 18.62 19.60
CA LEU A 151 40.74 20.01 19.52
C LEU A 151 39.31 20.10 18.96
N ASP A 152 38.61 21.18 19.29
CA ASP A 152 37.17 21.34 19.04
C ASP A 152 36.81 21.33 17.55
N GLU A 153 37.65 21.87 16.68
CA GLU A 153 37.44 21.87 15.24
C GLU A 153 37.51 20.46 14.65
N ARG A 154 38.41 19.62 15.19
CA ARG A 154 38.52 18.21 14.81
C ARG A 154 37.33 17.40 15.32
N LYS A 155 36.88 17.64 16.57
CA LYS A 155 35.67 17.03 17.13
C LYS A 155 34.45 17.35 16.27
N HIS A 156 34.26 18.62 15.96
CA HIS A 156 33.18 19.12 15.09
C HIS A 156 33.18 18.41 13.71
N ASN A 157 34.34 18.29 13.06
CA ASN A 157 34.44 17.62 11.76
C ASN A 157 34.10 16.12 11.83
N ILE A 158 34.53 15.45 12.91
CA ILE A 158 34.22 14.04 13.16
C ILE A 158 32.71 13.86 13.36
N GLU A 159 32.11 14.67 14.22
CA GLU A 159 30.67 14.62 14.52
C GLU A 159 29.82 14.93 13.28
N LEU A 160 30.21 15.93 12.51
CA LEU A 160 29.57 16.27 11.24
C LEU A 160 29.65 15.10 10.24
N ALA A 161 30.81 14.47 10.08
CA ALA A 161 30.95 13.31 9.20
C ALA A 161 30.11 12.11 9.69
N VAL A 162 30.09 11.84 11.01
CA VAL A 162 29.29 10.77 11.61
C VAL A 162 27.80 11.02 11.41
N SER A 163 27.32 12.25 11.61
CA SER A 163 25.90 12.61 11.41
C SER A 163 25.39 12.36 9.99
N LYS A 164 26.28 12.46 8.98
CA LYS A 164 25.96 12.18 7.58
C LYS A 164 25.87 10.68 7.28
N ILE A 165 26.47 9.83 8.12
CA ILE A 165 26.52 8.38 7.97
C ILE A 165 25.47 7.69 8.85
N ASN A 166 25.20 8.26 10.03
CA ASN A 166 24.39 7.60 11.04
C ASN A 166 22.95 7.36 10.55
N GLY A 167 22.47 6.13 10.76
CA GLY A 167 21.13 5.71 10.36
C GLY A 167 20.96 5.37 8.88
N ILE A 168 22.04 5.21 8.11
CA ILE A 168 21.97 4.64 6.76
C ILE A 168 21.54 3.17 6.85
N ILE A 169 20.54 2.82 6.01
CA ILE A 169 20.10 1.44 5.79
C ILE A 169 20.59 1.05 4.41
N LEU A 170 21.45 0.03 4.33
CA LEU A 170 21.91 -0.55 3.08
C LEU A 170 21.10 -1.79 2.77
N LYS A 171 20.51 -1.84 1.57
CA LYS A 171 19.85 -3.03 1.05
C LYS A 171 20.88 -4.02 0.50
N SER A 172 20.45 -5.27 0.35
CA SER A 172 21.28 -6.29 -0.31
C SER A 172 21.70 -5.82 -1.70
N GLY A 173 23.00 -5.91 -2.00
CA GLY A 173 23.59 -5.47 -3.26
C GLY A 173 23.85 -3.97 -3.40
N GLU A 174 23.45 -3.12 -2.43
CA GLU A 174 23.78 -1.70 -2.47
C GLU A 174 25.24 -1.45 -2.08
N VAL A 175 25.88 -0.49 -2.78
CA VAL A 175 27.26 -0.06 -2.51
C VAL A 175 27.24 1.20 -1.65
N PHE A 176 27.90 1.13 -0.50
CA PHE A 176 28.17 2.30 0.33
C PHE A 176 29.44 3.02 -0.14
N SER A 177 29.35 4.34 -0.33
CA SER A 177 30.51 5.19 -0.66
C SER A 177 30.65 6.29 0.38
N PHE A 178 31.68 6.18 1.23
CA PHE A 178 31.96 7.16 2.28
C PHE A 178 32.09 8.59 1.74
N ASN A 179 32.82 8.77 0.62
CA ASN A 179 33.00 10.10 0.02
C ASN A 179 31.71 10.67 -0.57
N LYS A 180 30.87 9.83 -1.19
CA LYS A 180 29.58 10.27 -1.70
C LYS A 180 28.64 10.66 -0.56
N THR A 181 28.63 9.90 0.53
CA THR A 181 27.78 10.13 1.70
C THR A 181 28.21 11.37 2.50
N VAL A 182 29.50 11.50 2.81
CA VAL A 182 30.01 12.62 3.63
C VAL A 182 30.11 13.91 2.82
N GLY A 183 30.35 13.80 1.50
CA GLY A 183 30.50 14.93 0.60
C GLY A 183 31.88 15.60 0.67
N GLN A 184 32.03 16.71 -0.06
CA GLN A 184 33.26 17.49 -0.10
C GLN A 184 33.53 18.19 1.25
N ARG A 185 34.80 18.30 1.64
CA ARG A 185 35.23 18.86 2.93
C ARG A 185 35.53 20.34 2.74
N THR A 186 34.48 21.13 2.59
CA THR A 186 34.53 22.58 2.38
C THR A 186 33.94 23.32 3.59
N GLU A 187 34.29 24.60 3.74
CA GLU A 187 33.67 25.47 4.76
C GLU A 187 32.17 25.60 4.56
N GLU A 188 31.72 25.71 3.30
CA GLU A 188 30.30 25.74 2.91
C GLU A 188 29.53 24.49 3.40
N ASN A 189 30.19 23.33 3.37
CA ASN A 189 29.63 22.08 3.88
C ASN A 189 29.75 21.93 5.40
N GLY A 190 30.18 22.99 6.10
CA GLY A 190 30.29 23.08 7.56
C GLY A 190 31.58 22.51 8.15
N PHE A 191 32.57 22.13 7.32
CA PHE A 191 33.84 21.62 7.81
C PHE A 191 34.77 22.76 8.23
N LYS A 192 35.52 22.53 9.31
CA LYS A 192 36.48 23.49 9.88
C LYS A 192 37.91 23.08 9.55
N ASN A 193 38.81 24.06 9.56
CA ASN A 193 40.25 23.81 9.49
C ASN A 193 40.73 23.11 10.75
N ALA A 194 41.35 21.95 10.59
CA ALA A 194 41.90 21.15 11.69
C ALA A 194 43.22 20.50 11.23
N LYS A 195 43.91 19.84 12.17
CA LYS A 195 45.17 19.14 11.86
C LYS A 195 44.93 18.00 10.87
N ILE A 196 45.61 18.05 9.73
CA ILE A 196 45.65 17.03 8.68
C ILE A 196 47.08 16.51 8.51
N ILE A 197 47.22 15.42 7.75
CA ILE A 197 48.51 14.95 7.25
C ILE A 197 48.51 15.19 5.75
N GLU A 198 49.43 16.03 5.29
CA GLU A 198 49.64 16.33 3.88
C GLU A 198 51.09 16.01 3.55
N ASN A 199 51.34 15.16 2.55
CA ASN A 199 52.68 14.74 2.15
C ASN A 199 53.56 14.24 3.33
N GLY A 200 52.96 13.55 4.30
CA GLY A 200 53.67 13.00 5.46
C GLY A 200 53.95 14.01 6.58
N VAL A 201 53.60 15.29 6.42
CA VAL A 201 53.77 16.32 7.45
C VAL A 201 52.44 16.79 8.02
N PHE A 202 52.47 17.28 9.25
CA PHE A 202 51.28 17.85 9.87
C PHE A 202 51.03 19.27 9.35
N ALA A 203 49.85 19.48 8.77
CA ALA A 203 49.39 20.77 8.29
C ALA A 203 48.01 21.10 8.87
N LYS A 204 47.53 22.33 8.64
CA LYS A 204 46.12 22.69 8.86
C LYS A 204 45.38 22.60 7.54
N GLY A 205 44.21 21.98 7.54
CA GLY A 205 43.34 21.91 6.37
C GLY A 205 41.92 21.52 6.72
N LEU A 206 41.02 21.67 5.74
CA LEU A 206 39.59 21.44 5.93
C LEU A 206 39.27 19.96 6.15
N GLY A 207 38.39 19.69 7.11
CA GLY A 207 37.93 18.33 7.38
C GLY A 207 38.95 17.43 8.10
N GLY A 208 39.95 18.02 8.76
CA GLY A 208 40.85 17.25 9.63
C GLY A 208 40.06 16.44 10.66
N GLY A 209 40.35 15.13 10.75
CA GLY A 209 39.60 14.15 11.54
C GLY A 209 38.69 13.22 10.72
N VAL A 210 38.27 13.60 9.51
CA VAL A 210 37.32 12.79 8.71
C VAL A 210 37.89 11.44 8.27
N CYS A 211 39.20 11.35 8.02
CA CYS A 211 39.86 10.08 7.72
C CYS A 211 39.72 9.06 8.86
N GLN A 212 39.74 9.50 10.12
CA GLN A 212 39.50 8.61 11.27
C GLN A 212 38.11 7.98 11.17
N VAL A 213 37.08 8.76 10.84
CA VAL A 213 35.71 8.24 10.67
C VAL A 213 35.66 7.19 9.55
N SER A 214 36.35 7.43 8.44
CA SER A 214 36.42 6.45 7.35
C SER A 214 37.08 5.14 7.79
N SER A 215 38.21 5.21 8.51
CA SER A 215 38.89 4.04 9.05
C SER A 215 38.00 3.30 10.06
N THR A 216 37.27 4.01 10.91
CA THR A 216 36.35 3.42 11.89
C THR A 216 35.22 2.66 11.20
N VAL A 217 34.60 3.23 10.16
CA VAL A 217 33.56 2.55 9.38
C VAL A 217 34.14 1.34 8.66
N TYR A 218 35.32 1.47 8.05
CA TYR A 218 35.99 0.37 7.36
C TYR A 218 36.25 -0.81 8.30
N ASN A 219 36.86 -0.56 9.47
CA ASN A 219 37.17 -1.61 10.45
C ASN A 219 35.92 -2.22 11.10
N ALA A 220 34.80 -1.50 11.17
CA ALA A 220 33.53 -2.05 11.67
C ALA A 220 32.86 -3.02 10.68
N LEU A 221 33.30 -3.05 9.42
CA LEU A 221 32.72 -3.84 8.33
C LEU A 221 33.60 -5.01 7.87
N LEU A 222 34.81 -5.17 8.42
CA LEU A 222 35.67 -6.35 8.25
C LEU A 222 35.20 -7.49 9.15
#